data_AF-A0A972RZ24-F1
#
_entry.id   AF-A0A972RZ24-F1
#
_cell.length_a   1.000
_cell.length_b   1.000
_cell.length_c   1.000
_cell.angle_alpha   90.00
_cell.angle_beta   90.00
_cell.angle_gamma   90.00
#
_symmetry.space_group_name_H-M   'P 1'
#
loop_
_entity.id
_entity.type
_entity.pdbx_description
1 polymer ?
#
loop_
_entity_poly.entity_id
_entity_poly.type
_entity_poly.pdbx_seq_one_letter_code
_entity_poly.pdbx_strand_id
1 'polypeptide(L)'
;MNKGGIVLGLIVGVVITLIFSLVTASKVVSTGKAEFCSSCHEMKVFYETWEAGVHGPAQKGVVKAECADCHLPHDNMINYLISKFKFGLNDYIGHLRGKGKPEHWIEHWKHKVPYKHQAYESGCRECHKTLVAKGIPIKAFKAHREYELGHTRENCITCHQTVGHGDVVTAMQEELARQKMAKTEK
;
A
#
# COMPACT_ATOMS: atom_id res chain seq x y z
N MET A 1 -31.48 33.66 -27.98
CA MET A 1 -30.81 33.00 -26.83
C MET A 1 -31.17 33.72 -25.54
N ASN A 2 -31.87 33.07 -24.62
CA ASN A 2 -32.20 33.64 -23.31
C ASN A 2 -30.94 33.64 -22.43
N LYS A 3 -30.40 34.84 -22.12
CA LYS A 3 -29.21 35.00 -21.27
C LYS A 3 -29.38 34.32 -19.90
N GLY A 4 -30.60 34.30 -19.34
CA GLY A 4 -30.91 33.64 -18.08
C GLY A 4 -30.81 32.10 -18.15
N GLY A 5 -31.22 31.50 -19.27
CA GLY A 5 -31.07 30.06 -19.49
C GLY A 5 -29.62 29.61 -19.65
N ILE A 6 -28.80 30.45 -20.29
CA ILE A 6 -27.35 30.19 -20.43
C ILE A 6 -26.65 30.28 -19.07
N VAL A 7 -26.94 31.32 -18.29
CA VAL A 7 -26.36 31.48 -16.94
C VAL A 7 -26.78 30.34 -16.01
N LEU A 8 -28.05 29.95 -16.03
CA LEU A 8 -28.53 28.81 -15.25
C LEU A 8 -27.86 27.49 -15.67
N GLY A 9 -27.74 27.24 -16.97
CA GLY A 9 -27.04 26.06 -17.49
C GLY A 9 -25.57 26.00 -17.08
N LEU A 10 -24.87 27.15 -17.07
CA LEU A 10 -23.48 27.24 -16.60
C LEU A 10 -23.37 26.96 -15.10
N ILE A 11 -24.27 27.53 -14.28
CA ILE A 11 -24.28 27.28 -12.83
C ILE A 11 -24.52 25.79 -12.56
N VAL A 12 -25.51 25.19 -13.20
CA VAL A 12 -25.81 23.76 -13.06
C VAL A 12 -24.62 22.91 -13.50
N GLY A 13 -23.99 23.24 -14.64
CA GLY A 13 -22.79 22.55 -15.12
C GLY A 13 -21.65 22.59 -14.11
N VAL A 14 -21.34 23.77 -13.56
CA VAL A 14 -20.29 23.94 -12.54
C VAL A 14 -20.61 23.13 -11.29
N VAL A 15 -21.84 23.18 -10.79
CA VAL A 15 -22.26 22.42 -9.60
C VAL A 15 -22.09 20.91 -9.83
N ILE A 16 -22.53 20.40 -10.99
CA ILE A 16 -22.38 18.97 -11.32
C ILE A 16 -20.90 18.57 -11.38
N THR A 17 -20.06 19.35 -12.07
CA THR A 17 -18.63 19.06 -12.19
C THR A 17 -17.93 19.08 -10.83
N LEU A 18 -18.27 20.03 -9.95
CA LEU A 18 -17.70 20.10 -8.60
C LEU A 18 -18.10 18.89 -7.76
N ILE A 19 -19.39 18.53 -7.75
CA ILE A 19 -19.89 17.35 -7.02
C ILE A 19 -19.19 16.09 -7.52
N PHE A 20 -19.13 15.91 -8.85
CA PHE A 20 -18.48 14.76 -9.45
C PHE A 20 -17.00 14.67 -9.07
N SER A 21 -16.27 15.79 -9.12
CA SER A 21 -14.86 15.85 -8.77
C SER A 21 -14.62 15.49 -7.30
N LEU A 22 -15.45 16.02 -6.38
CA LEU A 22 -15.36 15.73 -4.95
C LEU A 22 -15.64 14.26 -4.64
N VAL A 23 -16.67 13.69 -5.28
CA VAL A 23 -17.01 12.26 -5.14
C VAL A 23 -15.86 11.39 -5.64
N THR A 24 -15.34 11.67 -6.83
CA THR A 24 -14.23 10.91 -7.40
C THR A 24 -12.98 10.99 -6.53
N ALA A 25 -12.60 12.19 -6.07
CA ALA A 25 -11.47 12.37 -5.17
C ALA A 25 -11.66 11.57 -3.86
N SER A 26 -12.86 11.63 -3.27
CA SER A 26 -13.18 10.88 -2.05
C SER A 26 -13.05 9.37 -2.26
N LYS A 27 -13.48 8.85 -3.41
CA LYS A 27 -13.37 7.42 -3.74
C LYS A 27 -11.92 6.99 -3.98
N VAL A 28 -11.10 7.84 -4.60
CA VAL A 28 -9.67 7.57 -4.78
C VAL A 28 -8.97 7.40 -3.43
N VAL A 29 -9.28 8.27 -2.46
CA VAL A 29 -8.74 8.18 -1.11
C VAL A 29 -9.30 6.97 -0.37
N SER A 30 -10.62 6.75 -0.35
CA SER A 30 -11.22 5.65 0.41
C SER A 30 -10.75 4.28 -0.06
N THR A 31 -10.52 4.11 -1.36
CA THR A 31 -10.02 2.86 -1.94
C THR A 31 -8.51 2.68 -1.77
N GLY A 32 -7.83 3.58 -1.06
CA GLY A 32 -6.43 3.42 -0.66
C GLY A 32 -6.25 2.97 0.79
N LYS A 33 -7.34 2.94 1.56
CA LYS A 33 -7.31 2.61 2.99
C LYS A 33 -7.32 1.11 3.26
N ALA A 34 -6.84 0.74 4.44
CA ALA A 34 -6.81 -0.64 4.91
C ALA A 34 -8.18 -1.32 4.85
N GLU A 35 -9.28 -0.62 5.18
CA GLU A 35 -10.62 -1.23 5.19
C GLU A 35 -11.09 -1.64 3.79
N PHE A 36 -10.70 -0.90 2.75
CA PHE A 36 -11.01 -1.28 1.37
C PHE A 36 -10.11 -2.43 0.92
N CYS A 37 -8.81 -2.36 1.21
CA CYS A 37 -7.88 -3.42 0.84
C CYS A 37 -8.22 -4.75 1.50
N SER A 38 -8.66 -4.75 2.76
CA SER A 38 -9.06 -5.95 3.50
C SER A 38 -10.47 -6.45 3.17
N SER A 39 -11.19 -5.80 2.25
CA SER A 39 -12.54 -6.23 1.84
C SER A 39 -12.53 -7.56 1.08
N CYS A 40 -11.39 -7.92 0.48
CA CYS A 40 -11.15 -9.21 -0.16
C CYS A 40 -10.46 -10.17 0.83
N HIS A 41 -10.92 -11.42 0.89
CA HIS A 41 -10.41 -12.42 1.84
C HIS A 41 -8.94 -12.79 1.61
N GLU A 42 -8.45 -12.65 0.38
CA GLU A 42 -7.05 -12.80 -0.01
C GLU A 42 -6.12 -11.89 0.77
N MET A 43 -6.60 -10.72 1.18
CA MET A 43 -5.80 -9.67 1.82
C MET A 43 -5.73 -9.83 3.34
N LYS A 44 -6.41 -10.81 3.92
CA LYS A 44 -6.52 -10.99 5.38
C LYS A 44 -5.15 -11.06 6.09
N VAL A 45 -4.25 -11.92 5.62
CA VAL A 45 -2.92 -12.07 6.24
C VAL A 45 -2.10 -10.78 6.14
N PHE A 46 -2.22 -10.05 5.02
CA PHE A 46 -1.55 -8.76 4.84
C PHE A 46 -2.11 -7.70 5.79
N TYR A 47 -3.43 -7.65 5.97
CA TYR A 47 -4.07 -6.77 6.92
C TYR A 47 -3.61 -7.07 8.35
N GLU A 48 -3.67 -8.34 8.79
CA GLU A 48 -3.29 -8.73 10.16
C GLU A 48 -1.82 -8.42 10.47
N THR A 49 -0.93 -8.69 9.52
CA THR A 49 0.50 -8.40 9.67
C THR A 49 0.80 -6.90 9.62
N TRP A 50 0.10 -6.13 8.77
CA TRP A 50 0.19 -4.67 8.78
C TRP A 50 -0.35 -4.09 10.09
N GLU A 51 -1.47 -4.60 10.58
CA GLU A 51 -2.16 -4.12 11.78
C GLU A 51 -1.25 -4.20 13.00
N ALA A 52 -0.54 -5.33 13.13
CA ALA A 52 0.46 -5.57 14.17
C ALA A 52 1.83 -4.90 13.89
N GLY A 53 2.09 -4.50 12.64
CA GLY A 53 3.35 -3.96 12.16
C GLY A 53 3.67 -2.55 12.68
N VAL A 54 4.89 -2.07 12.40
CA VAL A 54 5.42 -0.81 12.96
C VAL A 54 4.68 0.45 12.48
N HIS A 55 3.96 0.36 11.36
CA HIS A 55 3.13 1.44 10.80
C HIS A 55 1.61 1.17 10.95
N GLY A 56 1.25 0.08 11.61
CA GLY A 56 -0.12 -0.32 11.86
C GLY A 56 -0.76 0.41 13.06
N PRO A 57 -2.08 0.37 13.18
CA PRO A 57 -2.81 1.01 14.28
C PRO A 57 -2.50 0.43 15.67
N ALA A 58 -1.93 -0.78 15.78
CA ALA A 58 -1.56 -1.37 17.08
C ALA A 58 -0.40 -0.63 17.77
N GLN A 59 0.39 0.12 17.02
CA GLN A 59 1.54 0.86 17.54
C GLN A 59 1.11 2.21 18.10
N LYS A 60 1.58 2.52 19.32
CA LYS A 60 1.28 3.80 19.99
C LYS A 60 2.35 4.83 19.68
N GLY A 61 1.93 6.06 19.37
CA GLY A 61 2.84 7.21 19.20
C GLY A 61 3.59 7.27 17.87
N VAL A 62 3.21 6.46 16.88
CA VAL A 62 3.77 6.48 15.52
C VAL A 62 2.73 6.94 14.50
N VAL A 63 3.20 7.47 13.36
CA VAL A 63 2.33 7.77 12.22
C VAL A 63 1.79 6.46 11.67
N LYS A 64 0.46 6.39 11.53
CA LYS A 64 -0.21 5.26 10.90
C LYS A 64 -0.19 5.46 9.40
N ALA A 65 0.28 4.45 8.67
CA ALA A 65 0.28 4.46 7.22
C ALA A 65 -0.85 3.56 6.70
N GLU A 66 -1.61 4.05 5.74
CA GLU A 66 -2.57 3.26 4.98
C GLU A 66 -1.88 2.42 3.90
N CYS A 67 -2.58 1.44 3.34
CA CYS A 67 -2.01 0.56 2.32
C CYS A 67 -1.44 1.33 1.12
N ALA A 68 -2.18 2.31 0.61
CA ALA A 68 -1.78 3.13 -0.51
C ALA A 68 -0.57 4.04 -0.23
N ASP A 69 -0.28 4.34 1.04
CA ASP A 69 0.86 5.21 1.39
C ASP A 69 2.18 4.55 1.02
N CYS A 70 2.26 3.22 1.11
CA CYS A 70 3.44 2.44 0.72
C CYS A 70 3.31 1.80 -0.66
N HIS A 71 2.12 1.32 -1.03
CA HIS A 71 1.91 0.50 -2.23
C HIS A 71 1.58 1.28 -3.51
N LEU A 72 1.49 2.62 -3.46
CA LEU A 72 1.33 3.48 -4.63
C LEU A 72 2.43 4.56 -4.69
N PRO A 73 2.78 5.03 -5.89
CA PRO A 73 3.80 6.07 -6.04
C PRO A 73 3.23 7.45 -5.71
N HIS A 74 4.00 8.24 -4.96
CA HIS A 74 3.66 9.62 -4.57
C HIS A 74 4.47 10.70 -5.29
N ASP A 75 5.08 10.36 -6.43
CA ASP A 75 5.87 11.29 -7.26
C ASP A 75 4.99 12.31 -7.99
N ASN A 76 3.84 11.89 -8.50
CA ASN A 76 2.81 12.76 -9.06
C ASN A 76 1.44 12.07 -9.14
N MET A 77 0.38 12.87 -9.22
CA MET A 77 -1.01 12.39 -9.24
C MET A 77 -1.32 11.48 -10.44
N ILE A 78 -0.74 11.75 -11.62
CA ILE A 78 -1.01 10.95 -12.82
C ILE A 78 -0.46 9.53 -12.64
N ASN A 79 0.79 9.42 -12.18
CA ASN A 79 1.41 8.12 -11.93
C ASN A 79 0.72 7.35 -10.79
N TYR A 80 0.30 8.05 -9.73
CA TYR A 80 -0.52 7.48 -8.66
C TYR A 80 -1.79 6.83 -9.21
N LEU A 81 -2.57 7.56 -10.02
CA LEU A 81 -3.83 7.08 -10.58
C LEU A 81 -3.64 5.93 -11.58
N ILE A 82 -2.63 6.01 -12.45
CA ILE A 82 -2.30 4.94 -13.41
C ILE A 82 -1.90 3.66 -12.66
N SER A 83 -1.03 3.79 -11.65
CA SER A 83 -0.59 2.66 -10.82
C SER A 83 -1.76 2.05 -10.07
N LYS A 84 -2.59 2.88 -9.42
CA LYS A 84 -3.79 2.44 -8.72
C LYS A 84 -4.73 1.63 -9.62
N PHE A 85 -5.00 2.13 -10.83
CA PHE A 85 -5.82 1.42 -11.80
C PHE A 85 -5.20 0.10 -12.23
N LYS A 86 -3.91 0.11 -12.60
CA LYS A 86 -3.19 -1.06 -13.10
C LYS A 86 -3.13 -2.19 -12.06
N PHE A 87 -2.76 -1.88 -10.82
CA PHE A 87 -2.68 -2.89 -9.76
C PHE A 87 -4.06 -3.35 -9.32
N GLY A 88 -5.02 -2.44 -9.14
CA GLY A 88 -6.40 -2.80 -8.81
C GLY A 88 -7.03 -3.73 -9.86
N LEU A 89 -6.80 -3.47 -11.15
CA LEU A 89 -7.26 -4.36 -12.23
C LEU A 89 -6.56 -5.72 -12.19
N ASN A 90 -5.26 -5.74 -11.94
CA ASN A 90 -4.50 -6.99 -11.81
C ASN A 90 -5.01 -7.85 -10.64
N ASP A 91 -5.28 -7.23 -9.49
CA ASP A 91 -5.76 -7.91 -8.29
C ASP A 91 -7.18 -8.42 -8.49
N TYR A 92 -8.05 -7.63 -9.14
CA TYR A 92 -9.39 -8.06 -9.53
C TYR A 92 -9.36 -9.28 -10.47
N ILE A 93 -8.51 -9.26 -11.50
CA ILE A 93 -8.32 -10.41 -12.39
C ILE A 93 -7.73 -11.62 -11.63
N GLY A 94 -6.82 -11.37 -10.68
CA GLY A 94 -6.25 -12.40 -9.81
C GLY A 94 -7.29 -13.07 -8.94
N HIS A 95 -8.19 -12.30 -8.34
CA HIS A 95 -9.35 -12.75 -7.58
C HIS A 95 -10.25 -13.65 -8.42
N LEU A 96 -10.68 -13.18 -9.60
CA LEU A 96 -11.53 -13.95 -10.51
C LEU A 96 -10.89 -15.27 -10.98
N ARG A 97 -9.56 -15.31 -11.07
CA ARG A 97 -8.78 -16.50 -11.45
C ARG A 97 -8.39 -17.39 -10.26
N GLY A 98 -8.82 -17.05 -9.04
CA GLY A 98 -8.49 -17.81 -7.83
C GLY A 98 -7.00 -17.84 -7.49
N LYS A 99 -6.23 -16.85 -7.94
CA LYS A 99 -4.77 -16.73 -7.68
C LYS A 99 -4.44 -16.14 -6.32
N GLY A 100 -5.45 -15.81 -5.53
CA GLY A 100 -5.30 -15.17 -4.22
C GLY A 100 -4.99 -16.10 -3.05
N LYS A 101 -4.87 -17.41 -3.29
CA LYS A 101 -4.64 -18.39 -2.22
C LYS A 101 -3.24 -18.24 -1.62
N PRO A 102 -3.06 -18.42 -0.30
CA PRO A 102 -1.74 -18.30 0.33
C PRO A 102 -0.67 -19.21 -0.29
N GLU A 103 -1.03 -20.40 -0.78
CA GLU A 103 -0.11 -21.30 -1.47
C GLU A 103 0.50 -20.66 -2.72
N HIS A 104 -0.29 -19.90 -3.48
CA HIS A 104 0.19 -19.20 -4.68
C HIS A 104 1.22 -18.14 -4.32
N TRP A 105 0.95 -17.35 -3.27
CA TRP A 105 1.86 -16.32 -2.79
C TRP A 105 3.17 -16.91 -2.26
N ILE A 106 3.09 -17.93 -1.40
CA ILE A 106 4.25 -18.61 -0.84
C ILE A 106 5.11 -19.21 -1.97
N GLU A 107 4.50 -19.89 -2.94
CA GLU A 107 5.22 -20.44 -4.08
C GLU A 107 5.88 -19.35 -4.93
N HIS A 108 5.20 -18.22 -5.12
CA HIS A 108 5.73 -17.11 -5.90
C HIS A 108 6.89 -16.40 -5.22
N TRP A 109 6.94 -16.43 -3.88
CA TRP A 109 7.88 -15.66 -3.06
C TRP A 109 9.01 -16.48 -2.46
N LYS A 110 8.89 -17.81 -2.35
CA LYS A 110 9.92 -18.70 -1.79
C LYS A 110 11.32 -18.57 -2.42
N HIS A 111 11.41 -18.07 -3.66
CA HIS A 111 12.67 -17.88 -4.40
C HIS A 111 13.00 -16.41 -4.69
N LYS A 112 12.25 -15.48 -4.10
CA LYS A 112 12.40 -14.05 -4.37
C LYS A 112 12.81 -13.30 -3.12
N VAL A 113 13.81 -13.76 -2.38
CA VAL A 113 14.31 -13.01 -1.21
C VAL A 113 15.49 -12.11 -1.65
N PRO A 114 15.46 -10.80 -1.34
CA PRO A 114 14.36 -10.08 -0.69
C PRO A 114 13.13 -9.95 -1.60
N TYR A 115 11.93 -10.06 -1.00
CA TYR A 115 10.64 -10.06 -1.69
C TYR A 115 10.61 -8.97 -2.75
N LYS A 116 10.32 -9.33 -4.00
CA LYS A 116 10.26 -8.39 -5.12
C LYS A 116 9.40 -7.20 -4.70
N HIS A 117 10.08 -6.06 -4.56
CA HIS A 117 9.59 -4.78 -4.08
C HIS A 117 8.13 -4.50 -4.46
N GLN A 118 7.22 -4.54 -3.49
CA GLN A 118 5.82 -4.14 -3.68
C GLN A 118 5.50 -2.76 -3.10
N ALA A 119 6.48 -2.07 -2.51
CA ALA A 119 6.33 -0.71 -2.01
C ALA A 119 7.18 0.28 -2.82
N TYR A 120 6.74 1.53 -2.83
CA TYR A 120 7.36 2.63 -3.53
C TYR A 120 8.20 3.48 -2.58
N GLU A 121 9.43 3.82 -2.98
CA GLU A 121 10.28 4.73 -2.19
C GLU A 121 9.65 6.10 -2.00
N SER A 122 8.90 6.59 -2.98
CA SER A 122 8.18 7.87 -2.86
C SER A 122 7.18 7.85 -1.70
N GLY A 123 6.57 6.70 -1.41
CA GLY A 123 5.73 6.51 -0.22
C GLY A 123 6.50 6.63 1.09
N CYS A 124 7.67 5.98 1.18
CA CYS A 124 8.54 6.11 2.34
C CYS A 124 8.94 7.57 2.59
N ARG A 125 9.30 8.30 1.51
CA ARG A 125 9.80 9.67 1.57
C ARG A 125 8.73 10.72 1.88
N GLU A 126 7.45 10.40 1.74
CA GLU A 126 6.38 11.32 2.12
C GLU A 126 6.38 11.60 3.64
N CYS A 127 6.72 10.58 4.43
CA CYS A 127 6.86 10.69 5.88
C CYS A 127 8.32 10.80 6.34
N HIS A 128 9.23 10.00 5.76
CA HIS A 128 10.66 9.97 6.10
C HIS A 128 11.46 11.02 5.31
N LYS A 129 11.14 12.29 5.53
CA LYS A 129 11.79 13.41 4.83
C LYS A 129 13.25 13.60 5.23
N THR A 130 13.60 13.27 6.48
CA THR A 130 14.96 13.37 7.02
C THR A 130 15.43 12.00 7.50
N LEU A 131 16.35 11.38 6.75
CA LEU A 131 16.90 10.06 7.10
C LEU A 131 18.06 10.13 8.08
N VAL A 132 18.75 11.28 8.12
CA VAL A 132 19.93 11.52 8.94
C VAL A 132 19.57 12.52 10.04
N ALA A 133 19.15 12.00 11.19
CA ALA A 133 18.69 12.80 12.32
C ALA A 133 19.53 12.54 13.59
N LYS A 134 19.44 13.46 14.55
CA LYS A 134 20.07 13.31 15.87
C LYS A 134 19.41 12.13 16.61
N GLY A 135 20.24 11.22 17.14
CA GLY A 135 19.76 10.09 17.95
C GLY A 135 19.68 8.75 17.22
N ILE A 136 19.94 8.69 15.90
CA ILE A 136 20.05 7.41 15.19
C ILE A 136 21.40 6.73 15.48
N PRO A 137 21.46 5.38 15.49
CA PRO A 137 22.73 4.66 15.63
C PRO A 137 23.74 5.05 14.55
N ILE A 138 25.04 5.09 14.90
CA ILE A 138 26.12 5.47 13.96
C ILE A 138 26.10 4.62 12.68
N LYS A 139 25.74 3.33 12.78
CA LYS A 139 25.60 2.44 11.62
C LYS A 139 24.49 2.91 10.67
N ALA A 140 23.32 3.26 11.22
CA ALA A 140 22.20 3.79 10.44
C ALA A 140 22.54 5.15 9.82
N PHE A 141 23.22 6.03 10.58
CA PHE A 141 23.72 7.31 10.07
C PHE A 141 24.59 7.12 8.84
N LYS A 142 25.58 6.22 8.91
CA LYS A 142 26.47 5.94 7.77
C LYS A 142 25.69 5.40 6.57
N ALA A 143 24.82 4.41 6.78
CA ALA A 143 24.03 3.82 5.71
C ALA A 143 23.11 4.84 5.01
N HIS A 144 22.33 5.61 5.79
CA HIS A 144 21.45 6.64 5.24
C HIS A 144 22.24 7.76 4.55
N ARG A 145 23.43 8.10 5.05
CA ARG A 145 24.30 9.08 4.39
C ARG A 145 24.78 8.60 3.02
N GLU A 146 25.24 7.35 2.91
CA GLU A 146 25.65 6.79 1.61
C GLU A 146 24.47 6.68 0.63
N TYR A 147 23.27 6.39 1.14
CA TYR A 147 22.02 6.43 0.37
C TYR A 147 21.69 7.83 -0.14
N GLU A 148 21.69 8.85 0.73
CA GLU A 148 21.43 10.25 0.33
C GLU A 148 22.47 10.81 -0.64
N LEU A 149 23.72 10.33 -0.58
CA LEU A 149 24.78 10.67 -1.52
C LEU A 149 24.67 9.92 -2.87
N GLY A 150 23.73 8.97 -3.00
CA GLY A 150 23.56 8.18 -4.22
C GLY A 150 24.69 7.17 -4.46
N HIS A 151 25.44 6.80 -3.42
CA HIS A 151 26.53 5.83 -3.52
C HIS A 151 26.06 4.37 -3.50
N THR A 152 24.76 4.13 -3.32
CA THR A 152 24.14 2.80 -3.33
C THR A 152 23.02 2.74 -4.36
N ARG A 153 22.77 1.54 -4.90
CA ARG A 153 21.62 1.23 -5.75
C ARG A 153 20.46 0.61 -4.96
N GLU A 154 20.63 0.43 -3.67
CA GLU A 154 19.62 -0.13 -2.78
C GLU A 154 18.53 0.90 -2.48
N ASN A 155 17.33 0.39 -2.20
CA ASN A 155 16.18 1.20 -1.81
C ASN A 155 15.82 0.97 -0.33
N CYS A 156 14.88 1.76 0.18
CA CYS A 156 14.36 1.69 1.55
C CYS A 156 14.07 0.24 1.99
N ILE A 157 13.37 -0.53 1.15
CA ILE A 157 12.90 -1.87 1.47
C ILE A 157 13.92 -2.98 1.14
N THR A 158 15.06 -2.66 0.51
CA THR A 158 16.20 -3.59 0.49
C THR A 158 16.67 -3.84 1.93
N CYS A 159 16.81 -2.77 2.72
CA CYS A 159 17.28 -2.88 4.11
C CYS A 159 16.13 -3.06 5.11
N HIS A 160 15.01 -2.35 4.93
CA HIS A 160 13.85 -2.39 5.82
C HIS A 160 12.79 -3.41 5.33
N GLN A 161 13.20 -4.65 5.14
CA GLN A 161 12.39 -5.70 4.48
C GLN A 161 11.10 -6.06 5.22
N THR A 162 11.10 -5.93 6.55
CA THR A 162 10.01 -6.37 7.43
C THR A 162 9.08 -5.24 7.86
N VAL A 163 9.30 -4.02 7.37
CA VAL A 163 8.61 -2.81 7.85
C VAL A 163 7.10 -2.80 7.56
N GLY A 164 6.67 -3.46 6.49
CA GLY A 164 5.25 -3.53 6.09
C GLY A 164 4.52 -4.69 6.76
N HIS A 165 5.02 -5.91 6.56
CA HIS A 165 4.29 -7.15 6.89
C HIS A 165 5.12 -8.17 7.69
N GLY A 166 6.26 -7.79 8.27
CA GLY A 166 7.11 -8.73 9.00
C GLY A 166 7.60 -9.89 8.11
N ASP A 167 7.65 -11.10 8.68
CA ASP A 167 7.79 -12.33 7.89
C ASP A 167 6.41 -12.82 7.43
N VAL A 168 5.94 -12.20 6.35
CA VAL A 168 4.61 -12.49 5.79
C VAL A 168 4.49 -13.92 5.27
N VAL A 169 5.60 -14.55 4.85
CA VAL A 169 5.58 -15.94 4.37
C VAL A 169 5.33 -16.89 5.52
N THR A 170 6.00 -16.69 6.65
CA THR A 170 5.70 -17.47 7.87
C THR A 170 4.26 -17.25 8.32
N ALA A 171 3.76 -16.00 8.34
CA ALA A 171 2.37 -15.72 8.70
C ALA A 171 1.36 -16.45 7.79
N MET A 172 1.64 -16.51 6.48
CA MET A 172 0.82 -17.27 5.53
C MET A 172 0.89 -18.79 5.76
N GLN A 173 2.07 -19.33 6.06
CA GLN A 173 2.24 -20.76 6.37
C GLN A 173 1.46 -21.17 7.63
N GLU A 174 1.50 -20.32 8.66
CA GLU A 174 0.72 -20.53 9.88
C GLU A 174 -0.79 -20.48 9.63
N GLU A 175 -1.26 -19.54 8.80
CA GLU A 175 -2.68 -19.48 8.41
C GLU A 175 -3.11 -20.75 7.66
N LEU A 176 -2.28 -21.25 6.73
CA LEU A 176 -2.55 -22.51 6.05
C LEU A 176 -2.61 -23.70 7.01
N ALA A 177 -1.71 -23.75 8.00
CA ALA A 177 -1.72 -24.79 9.02
C ALA A 177 -3.02 -24.75 9.85
N ARG A 178 -3.44 -23.56 10.31
CA ARG A 178 -4.71 -23.36 11.04
C ARG A 178 -5.91 -23.83 10.22
N GLN A 179 -5.98 -23.48 8.94
CA GLN A 179 -7.07 -23.89 8.06
C GLN A 179 -7.12 -25.41 7.83
N LYS A 180 -5.96 -26.09 7.79
CA LYS A 180 -5.90 -27.56 7.69
C LYS A 180 -6.39 -28.23 8.97
N MET A 181 -5.96 -27.74 10.14
CA MET A 181 -6.40 -28.27 11.43
C MET A 181 -7.93 -28.15 11.58
N ALA A 182 -8.48 -26.96 11.31
CA ALA A 182 -9.93 -26.72 11.41
C ALA A 182 -10.79 -27.57 10.46
N LYS A 183 -10.22 -28.08 9.36
CA LYS A 183 -10.88 -29.03 8.45
C LYS A 183 -10.80 -30.48 8.92
N THR A 184 -9.81 -30.81 9.75
CA THR A 184 -9.59 -32.18 10.25
C THR A 184 -10.43 -32.46 11.49
N GLU A 185 -10.89 -31.40 12.18
CA GLU A 185 -11.76 -31.45 13.36
C GLU A 185 -13.27 -31.44 13.01
N LYS A 186 -13.63 -31.38 11.71
CA LYS A 186 -15.00 -31.47 11.19
C LYS A 186 -15.22 -32.80 10.47
#